data_AF-A0A2T9JSB3-F1
#
_entry.id   AF-A0A2T9JSB3-F1
#
_cell.length_a   1.000
_cell.length_b   1.000
_cell.length_c   1.000
_cell.angle_alpha   90.00
_cell.angle_beta   90.00
_cell.angle_gamma   90.00
#
_symmetry.space_group_name_H-M   'P 1'
#
loop_
_entity.id
_entity.type
_entity.pdbx_description
1 polymer ?
#
loop_
_entity_poly.entity_id
_entity_poly.type
_entity_poly.pdbx_seq_one_letter_code
_entity_poly.pdbx_strand_id
1 'polypeptide(L)'
;MAIAGAAGAAQPDFTLSPGQQATIEKAAIAREAALAEARRLPAPTPAPSPTERKPAACRMTSIPDVALCREKVRLQGKWVERDVRYVRGAGGVGWLDFQGTYEIVAGRYRLASDARGEALRLCWERDALTCDTVLGPRIDQYGGDERYVVIARRELPDETPRFYFVEAAKDGPGTVHGPLTAGGFAREKLQLALPEFDGIIVSR
;
A
#
# COMPACT_ATOMS: atom_id res chain seq x y z
N MET A 1 -24.53 -35.72 11.39
CA MET A 1 -24.87 -34.28 11.52
C MET A 1 -23.87 -33.49 10.71
N ALA A 2 -24.28 -32.95 9.57
CA ALA A 2 -23.45 -32.07 8.75
C ALA A 2 -23.61 -30.65 9.27
N ILE A 3 -22.54 -30.07 9.82
CA ILE A 3 -22.52 -28.65 10.15
C ILE A 3 -22.22 -27.94 8.83
N ALA A 4 -23.26 -27.43 8.20
CA ALA A 4 -23.14 -26.55 7.04
C ALA A 4 -22.38 -25.29 7.49
N GLY A 5 -21.08 -25.27 7.20
CA GLY A 5 -20.27 -24.07 7.30
C GLY A 5 -20.72 -23.09 6.21
N ALA A 6 -21.78 -22.33 6.50
CA ALA A 6 -22.03 -21.10 5.77
C ALA A 6 -20.85 -20.17 6.10
N ALA A 7 -19.86 -20.13 5.21
CA ALA A 7 -18.90 -19.05 5.14
C ALA A 7 -19.70 -17.78 4.83
N GLY A 8 -20.27 -17.16 5.86
CA GLY A 8 -20.92 -15.87 5.76
C GLY A 8 -19.89 -14.90 5.19
N ALA A 9 -20.16 -14.36 4.00
CA ALA A 9 -19.37 -13.28 3.46
C ALA A 9 -19.30 -12.20 4.54
N ALA A 10 -18.08 -11.91 5.02
CA ALA A 10 -17.87 -10.95 6.10
C ALA A 10 -18.59 -9.64 5.75
N GLN A 11 -19.48 -9.19 6.64
CA GLN A 11 -20.25 -7.96 6.41
C GLN A 11 -19.29 -6.77 6.25
N PRO A 12 -19.63 -5.79 5.39
CA PRO A 12 -18.86 -4.56 5.31
C PRO A 12 -18.92 -3.79 6.63
N ASP A 13 -17.83 -3.14 7.00
CA ASP A 13 -17.79 -2.28 8.19
C ASP A 13 -18.64 -1.02 7.95
N PHE A 14 -18.67 -0.54 6.70
CA PHE A 14 -19.51 0.56 6.25
C PHE A 14 -19.67 0.53 4.72
N THR A 15 -20.56 1.38 4.20
CA THR A 15 -20.75 1.56 2.76
C THR A 15 -20.54 3.02 2.38
N LEU A 16 -19.85 3.25 1.26
CA LEU A 16 -19.75 4.58 0.65
C LEU A 16 -20.83 4.75 -0.39
N SER A 17 -21.65 5.77 -0.22
CA SER A 17 -22.67 6.14 -1.20
C SER A 17 -22.03 6.59 -2.53
N PRO A 18 -22.74 6.47 -3.66
CA PRO A 18 -22.31 7.03 -4.95
C PRO A 18 -21.89 8.51 -4.86
N GLY A 19 -22.61 9.30 -4.06
CA GLY A 19 -22.30 10.72 -3.84
C GLY A 19 -20.98 10.94 -3.12
N GLN A 20 -20.68 10.16 -2.08
CA GLN A 20 -19.40 10.21 -1.38
C GLN A 20 -18.25 9.80 -2.30
N GLN A 21 -18.39 8.71 -3.06
CA GLN A 21 -17.37 8.28 -4.04
C GLN A 21 -17.06 9.39 -5.06
N ALA A 22 -18.10 10.05 -5.60
CA ALA A 22 -17.92 11.16 -6.53
C ALA A 22 -17.23 12.37 -5.90
N THR A 23 -17.54 12.69 -4.64
CA THR A 23 -16.87 13.76 -3.89
C THR A 23 -15.39 13.45 -3.67
N ILE A 24 -15.06 12.21 -3.30
CA ILE A 24 -13.66 11.77 -3.08
C ILE A 24 -12.86 11.90 -4.38
N GLU A 25 -13.39 11.40 -5.49
CA GLU A 25 -12.72 11.47 -6.81
C GLU A 25 -12.51 12.92 -7.26
N LYS A 26 -13.51 13.80 -7.09
CA LYS A 26 -13.37 15.23 -7.41
C LYS A 26 -12.28 15.90 -6.57
N ALA A 27 -12.22 15.58 -5.28
CA ALA A 27 -11.17 16.10 -4.41
C ALA A 27 -9.78 15.60 -4.82
N ALA A 28 -9.66 14.33 -5.24
CA ALA A 28 -8.41 13.78 -5.75
C ALA A 28 -7.93 14.49 -7.03
N ILE A 29 -8.82 14.69 -8.01
CA ILE A 29 -8.51 15.42 -9.25
C ILE A 29 -8.09 16.86 -8.96
N ALA A 30 -8.84 17.58 -8.11
CA ALA A 30 -8.51 18.96 -7.76
C ALA A 30 -7.14 19.07 -7.07
N ARG A 31 -6.80 18.10 -6.22
CA ARG A 31 -5.49 18.03 -5.55
C ARG A 31 -4.36 17.74 -6.55
N GLU A 32 -4.54 16.80 -7.47
CA GLU A 32 -3.54 16.51 -8.50
C GLU A 32 -3.27 17.72 -9.38
N ALA A 33 -4.32 18.46 -9.76
CA ALA A 33 -4.19 19.72 -10.48
C ALA A 33 -3.40 20.77 -9.66
N ALA A 34 -3.71 20.93 -8.37
CA ALA A 34 -3.00 21.85 -7.48
C ALA A 34 -1.52 21.45 -7.29
N LEU A 35 -1.22 20.16 -7.21
CA LEU A 35 0.16 19.65 -7.13
C LEU A 35 0.95 19.91 -8.43
N ALA A 36 0.31 19.75 -9.59
CA ALA A 36 0.93 20.07 -10.87
C ALA A 36 1.22 21.58 -10.98
N GLU A 37 0.26 22.42 -10.60
CA GLU A 37 0.44 23.88 -10.55
C GLU A 37 1.58 24.29 -9.63
N ALA A 38 1.64 23.74 -8.40
CA ALA A 38 2.71 24.00 -7.45
C ALA A 38 4.10 23.61 -8.01
N ARG A 39 4.15 22.58 -8.88
CA ARG A 39 5.36 22.13 -9.57
C ARG A 39 5.62 22.86 -10.89
N ARG A 40 4.79 23.84 -11.26
CA ARG A 40 4.83 24.54 -12.56
C ARG A 40 4.78 23.58 -13.76
N LEU A 41 4.06 22.48 -13.59
CA LEU A 41 3.79 21.49 -14.62
C LEU A 41 2.37 21.70 -15.17
N PRO A 42 2.11 21.32 -16.44
CA PRO A 42 0.76 21.30 -16.96
C PRO A 42 -0.10 20.35 -16.12
N ALA A 43 -1.35 20.74 -15.85
CA ALA A 43 -2.29 19.89 -15.15
C ALA A 43 -2.48 18.57 -15.92
N PRO A 44 -2.39 17.40 -15.26
CA PRO A 44 -2.61 16.13 -15.92
C PRO A 44 -4.05 16.09 -16.46
N THR A 45 -4.23 15.47 -17.64
CA THR A 45 -5.58 15.20 -18.12
C THR A 45 -6.21 14.16 -17.19
N PRO A 46 -7.34 14.48 -16.53
CA PRO A 46 -7.94 13.55 -15.59
C PRO A 46 -8.42 12.29 -16.31
N ALA A 47 -8.31 11.15 -15.62
CA ALA A 47 -8.88 9.89 -16.11
C ALA A 47 -10.39 10.04 -16.36
N PRO A 48 -10.98 9.27 -17.29
CA PRO A 48 -12.40 9.33 -17.55
C PRO A 48 -13.20 9.04 -16.27
N SER A 49 -14.00 10.02 -15.84
CA SER A 49 -14.86 9.84 -14.68
C SER A 49 -15.99 8.85 -15.00
N PRO A 50 -16.28 7.91 -14.11
CA PRO A 50 -17.43 7.03 -14.19
C PRO A 50 -18.75 7.79 -14.38
N THR A 51 -19.59 7.30 -15.28
CA THR A 51 -20.93 7.87 -15.53
C THR A 51 -21.95 7.44 -14.49
N GLU A 52 -21.74 6.27 -13.87
CA GLU A 52 -22.58 5.72 -12.82
C GLU A 52 -21.75 4.99 -11.76
N ARG A 53 -22.29 4.89 -10.54
CA ARG A 53 -21.65 4.22 -9.40
C ARG A 53 -22.69 3.43 -8.62
N LYS A 54 -22.29 2.29 -8.06
CA LYS A 54 -23.04 1.59 -7.01
C LYS A 54 -22.41 1.89 -5.65
N PRO A 55 -23.16 1.74 -4.53
CA PRO A 55 -22.56 1.80 -3.20
C PRO A 55 -21.36 0.87 -3.09
N ALA A 56 -20.27 1.34 -2.50
CA ALA A 56 -19.05 0.55 -2.32
C ALA A 56 -19.03 -0.06 -0.92
N ALA A 57 -18.79 -1.36 -0.84
CA ALA A 57 -18.64 -2.07 0.42
C ALA A 57 -17.21 -1.90 0.93
N CYS A 58 -17.05 -1.41 2.17
CA CYS A 58 -15.77 -1.02 2.72
C CYS A 58 -15.44 -1.75 4.01
N ARG A 59 -14.15 -2.03 4.21
CA ARG A 59 -13.62 -2.62 5.43
C ARG A 59 -12.35 -1.92 5.87
N MET A 60 -12.19 -1.70 7.16
CA MET A 60 -10.97 -1.16 7.74
C MET A 60 -9.83 -2.16 7.56
N THR A 61 -8.65 -1.65 7.23
CA THR A 61 -7.42 -2.45 7.15
C THR A 61 -6.67 -2.42 8.47
N SER A 62 -5.61 -3.22 8.62
CA SER A 62 -4.69 -3.14 9.76
C SER A 62 -3.84 -1.86 9.75
N ILE A 63 -3.83 -1.11 8.65
CA ILE A 63 -3.20 0.21 8.58
C ILE A 63 -4.19 1.22 9.18
N PRO A 64 -3.79 1.95 10.26
CA PRO A 64 -4.66 2.93 10.90
C PRO A 64 -5.25 3.92 9.89
N ASP A 65 -6.55 4.19 10.03
CA ASP A 65 -7.33 5.13 9.21
C ASP A 65 -7.43 4.81 7.72
N VAL A 66 -6.95 3.66 7.26
CA VAL A 66 -7.07 3.20 5.87
C VAL A 66 -8.12 2.10 5.76
N ALA A 67 -9.06 2.28 4.83
CA ALA A 67 -10.08 1.30 4.47
C ALA A 67 -9.88 0.79 3.04
N LEU A 68 -10.18 -0.49 2.81
CA LEU A 68 -10.28 -1.08 1.48
C LEU A 68 -11.76 -1.16 1.09
N CYS A 69 -12.10 -0.60 -0.06
CA CYS A 69 -13.46 -0.56 -0.59
C CYS A 69 -13.53 -1.24 -1.95
N ARG A 70 -14.54 -2.08 -2.14
CA ARG A 70 -14.86 -2.66 -3.45
C ARG A 70 -15.88 -1.78 -4.16
N GLU A 71 -15.42 -1.07 -5.18
CA GLU A 71 -16.27 -0.21 -6.00
C GLU A 71 -16.79 -0.95 -7.22
N LYS A 72 -18.01 -0.59 -7.63
CA LYS A 72 -18.57 -0.99 -8.92
C LYS A 72 -19.03 0.25 -9.67
N VAL A 73 -18.33 0.57 -10.74
CA VAL A 73 -18.45 1.84 -11.46
C VAL A 73 -18.66 1.60 -12.94
N ARG A 74 -19.36 2.51 -13.63
CA ARG A 74 -19.57 2.42 -15.08
C ARG A 74 -18.59 3.32 -15.82
N LEU A 75 -17.59 2.70 -16.45
CA LEU A 75 -16.54 3.37 -17.23
C LEU A 75 -16.71 3.01 -18.70
N GLN A 76 -16.74 4.03 -19.57
CA GLN A 76 -16.86 3.83 -21.03
C GLN A 76 -18.00 2.86 -21.41
N GLY A 77 -19.15 2.98 -20.72
CA GLY A 77 -20.34 2.16 -20.95
C GLY A 77 -20.35 0.78 -20.26
N LYS A 78 -19.24 0.32 -19.69
CA LYS A 78 -19.10 -1.00 -19.04
C LYS A 78 -19.02 -0.90 -17.51
N TRP A 79 -19.61 -1.87 -16.82
CA TRP A 79 -19.43 -2.01 -15.37
C TRP A 79 -18.06 -2.64 -15.08
N VAL A 80 -17.30 -1.99 -14.22
CA VAL A 80 -15.98 -2.43 -13.76
C VAL A 80 -15.99 -2.49 -12.24
N GLU A 81 -15.44 -3.57 -11.69
CA GLU A 81 -15.19 -3.72 -10.26
C GLU A 81 -13.72 -3.43 -9.98
N ARG A 82 -13.45 -2.68 -8.92
CA ARG A 82 -12.09 -2.33 -8.50
C ARG A 82 -12.00 -2.22 -6.99
N ASP A 83 -10.85 -2.60 -6.45
CA ASP A 83 -10.53 -2.40 -5.04
C ASP A 83 -9.75 -1.08 -4.90
N VAL A 84 -10.25 -0.19 -4.05
CA VAL A 84 -9.70 1.16 -3.84
C VAL A 84 -9.45 1.35 -2.35
N ARG A 85 -8.31 1.95 -2.01
CA ARG A 85 -8.01 2.33 -0.63
C ARG A 85 -8.41 3.77 -0.38
N TYR A 86 -9.11 4.01 0.72
CA TYR A 86 -9.47 5.34 1.18
C TYR A 86 -8.86 5.60 2.55
N VAL A 87 -8.51 6.85 2.80
CA VAL A 87 -8.02 7.32 4.10
C VAL A 87 -9.09 8.18 4.77
N ARG A 88 -9.20 8.08 6.09
CA ARG A 88 -10.09 8.93 6.86
C ARG A 88 -9.63 10.40 6.80
N GLY A 89 -10.56 11.31 6.58
CA GLY A 89 -10.28 12.75 6.55
C GLY A 89 -9.85 13.30 7.91
N ALA A 90 -9.21 14.47 7.90
CA ALA A 90 -8.78 15.16 9.12
C ALA A 90 -9.96 15.37 10.10
N GLY A 91 -9.69 15.20 11.40
CA GLY A 91 -10.74 15.28 12.43
C GLY A 91 -11.77 14.15 12.37
N GLY A 92 -11.52 13.09 11.59
CA GLY A 92 -12.44 11.97 11.43
C GLY A 92 -13.61 12.23 10.47
N VAL A 93 -13.60 13.36 9.76
CA VAL A 93 -14.71 13.78 8.90
C VAL A 93 -14.47 13.30 7.47
N GLY A 94 -15.35 12.43 6.99
CA GLY A 94 -15.36 11.96 5.61
C GLY A 94 -14.18 11.06 5.25
N TRP A 95 -14.04 10.84 3.94
CA TRP A 95 -13.03 9.97 3.35
C TRP A 95 -12.31 10.71 2.23
N LEU A 96 -11.06 10.34 2.00
CA LEU A 96 -10.22 10.88 0.95
C LEU A 96 -9.53 9.73 0.24
N ASP A 97 -9.11 9.98 -0.99
CA ASP A 97 -8.32 9.03 -1.76
C ASP A 97 -6.95 8.77 -1.10
N PHE A 98 -6.58 7.49 -0.93
CA PHE A 98 -5.31 7.11 -0.34
C PHE A 98 -4.17 7.34 -1.33
N GLN A 99 -3.30 8.29 -0.99
CA GLN A 99 -2.15 8.70 -1.82
C GLN A 99 -0.83 8.10 -1.35
N GLY A 100 -0.91 7.22 -0.37
CA GLY A 100 0.23 6.49 0.15
C GLY A 100 0.66 5.38 -0.78
N THR A 101 1.73 4.70 -0.38
CA THR A 101 2.26 3.55 -1.12
C THR A 101 1.58 2.28 -0.60
N TYR A 102 1.07 1.46 -1.51
CA TYR A 102 0.66 0.09 -1.22
C TYR A 102 0.94 -0.78 -2.44
N GLU A 103 2.17 -1.28 -2.53
CA GLU A 103 2.67 -1.98 -3.72
C GLU A 103 3.24 -3.35 -3.38
N ILE A 104 3.26 -4.23 -4.37
CA ILE A 104 3.81 -5.59 -4.24
C ILE A 104 5.33 -5.49 -4.32
N VAL A 105 6.02 -6.01 -3.31
CA VAL A 105 7.48 -6.17 -3.34
C VAL A 105 7.81 -7.56 -3.89
N ALA A 106 7.37 -8.60 -3.19
CA ALA A 106 7.49 -9.98 -3.64
C ALA A 106 6.42 -10.86 -2.98
N GLY A 107 5.74 -11.70 -3.75
CA GLY A 107 4.69 -12.58 -3.24
C GLY A 107 3.64 -11.84 -2.40
N ARG A 108 3.58 -12.15 -1.09
CA ARG A 108 2.67 -11.52 -0.12
C ARG A 108 3.26 -10.29 0.56
N TYR A 109 4.50 -9.94 0.31
CA TYR A 109 5.10 -8.75 0.89
C TYR A 109 4.60 -7.50 0.16
N ARG A 110 4.25 -6.50 0.95
CA ARG A 110 3.83 -5.19 0.47
C ARG A 110 4.70 -4.12 1.08
N LEU A 111 4.99 -3.10 0.28
CA LEU A 111 5.43 -1.83 0.81
C LEU A 111 4.20 -1.00 1.09
N ALA A 112 3.94 -0.71 2.36
CA ALA A 112 2.71 -0.09 2.82
C ALA A 112 3.03 1.17 3.62
N SER A 113 2.51 2.32 3.18
CA SER A 113 2.61 3.54 3.95
C SER A 113 1.48 3.66 4.96
N ASP A 114 1.67 4.52 5.95
CA ASP A 114 0.54 4.99 6.75
C ASP A 114 -0.42 5.87 5.94
N ALA A 115 -1.51 6.27 6.60
CA ALA A 115 -2.55 7.17 6.09
C ALA A 115 -2.00 8.48 5.51
N ARG A 116 -0.89 8.99 6.04
CA ARG A 116 -0.28 10.26 5.62
C ARG A 116 0.75 10.09 4.51
N GLY A 117 1.18 8.86 4.25
CA GLY A 117 2.32 8.58 3.37
C GLY A 117 3.67 8.92 4.01
N GLU A 118 3.73 9.13 5.33
CA GLU A 118 4.91 9.61 6.05
C GLU A 118 5.77 8.44 6.54
N ALA A 119 5.15 7.40 7.11
CA ALA A 119 5.83 6.17 7.50
C ALA A 119 5.65 5.09 6.44
N LEU A 120 6.74 4.45 6.02
CA LEU A 120 6.74 3.38 5.04
C LEU A 120 7.28 2.09 5.66
N ARG A 121 6.51 1.01 5.55
CA ARG A 121 6.88 -0.28 6.15
C ARG A 121 6.80 -1.40 5.13
N LEU A 122 7.71 -2.36 5.25
CA LEU A 122 7.52 -3.68 4.69
C LEU A 122 6.53 -4.43 5.59
N CYS A 123 5.47 -4.97 5.01
CA CYS A 123 4.55 -5.85 5.70
C CYS A 123 4.30 -7.13 4.92
N TRP A 124 3.82 -8.15 5.62
CA TRP A 124 3.33 -9.39 5.04
C TRP A 124 1.80 -9.35 5.00
N GLU A 125 1.23 -9.48 3.80
CA GLU A 125 -0.21 -9.46 3.55
C GLU A 125 -0.78 -10.88 3.78
N ARG A 126 -1.49 -11.05 4.90
CA ARG A 126 -2.24 -12.31 5.16
C ARG A 126 -3.44 -12.41 4.24
N ASP A 127 -4.13 -11.28 4.10
CA ASP A 127 -5.30 -11.04 3.27
C ASP A 127 -5.33 -9.54 2.90
N ALA A 128 -6.20 -9.14 1.98
CA ALA A 128 -6.24 -7.77 1.47
C ALA A 128 -6.49 -6.67 2.54
N LEU A 129 -6.94 -7.05 3.75
CA LEU A 129 -7.20 -6.15 4.87
C LEU A 129 -6.08 -6.18 5.92
N THR A 130 -5.34 -7.30 6.02
CA THR A 130 -4.34 -7.52 7.05
C THR A 130 -2.92 -7.50 6.48
N CYS A 131 -2.15 -6.51 6.92
CA CYS A 131 -0.75 -6.26 6.58
C CYS A 131 0.04 -6.20 7.89
N ASP A 132 0.69 -7.32 8.23
CA ASP A 132 1.48 -7.50 9.46
C ASP A 132 2.86 -6.89 9.26
N THR A 133 3.25 -5.94 10.12
CA THR A 133 4.49 -5.20 9.93
C THR A 133 5.70 -6.12 10.14
N VAL A 134 6.59 -6.17 9.14
CA VAL A 134 7.83 -6.95 9.16
C VAL A 134 9.02 -6.05 9.46
N LEU A 135 9.12 -4.92 8.76
CA LEU A 135 10.20 -3.95 8.94
C LEU A 135 9.71 -2.53 8.63
N GLY A 136 10.16 -1.53 9.40
CA GLY A 136 9.73 -0.14 9.24
C GLY A 136 10.20 0.72 10.41
N PRO A 137 9.80 2.01 10.49
CA PRO A 137 8.87 2.72 9.60
C PRO A 137 9.52 3.53 8.46
N ARG A 138 10.79 3.24 8.11
CA ARG A 138 11.49 3.88 6.99
C ARG A 138 12.11 2.82 6.08
N ILE A 139 11.88 2.97 4.78
CA ILE A 139 12.41 2.13 3.70
C ILE A 139 12.84 3.08 2.59
N ASP A 140 14.14 3.11 2.27
CA ASP A 140 14.67 3.99 1.22
C ASP A 140 14.83 3.23 -0.11
N GLN A 141 15.21 1.95 -0.05
CA GLN A 141 15.29 1.06 -1.21
C GLN A 141 14.77 -0.32 -0.84
N TYR A 142 14.23 -1.02 -1.83
CA TYR A 142 13.76 -2.38 -1.68
C TYR A 142 13.97 -3.19 -2.95
N GLY A 143 13.88 -4.50 -2.81
CA GLY A 143 13.68 -5.43 -3.91
C GLY A 143 13.35 -6.81 -3.40
N GLY A 144 12.92 -7.71 -4.28
CA GLY A 144 12.52 -9.02 -3.83
C GLY A 144 12.29 -10.04 -4.93
N ASP A 145 12.41 -11.30 -4.54
CA ASP A 145 12.03 -12.46 -5.32
C ASP A 145 11.20 -13.44 -4.46
N GLU A 146 10.93 -14.64 -4.97
CA GLU A 146 10.14 -15.64 -4.26
C GLU A 146 10.76 -16.13 -2.93
N ARG A 147 12.06 -15.93 -2.72
CA ARG A 147 12.81 -16.42 -1.56
C ARG A 147 13.20 -15.31 -0.59
N TYR A 148 13.53 -14.13 -1.10
CA TYR A 148 14.10 -13.05 -0.29
C TYR A 148 13.49 -11.70 -0.64
N VAL A 149 13.33 -10.86 0.39
CA VAL A 149 13.10 -9.41 0.24
C VAL A 149 14.31 -8.69 0.79
N VAL A 150 14.92 -7.79 0.02
CA VAL A 150 16.04 -6.95 0.47
C VAL A 150 15.55 -5.54 0.72
N ILE A 151 16.07 -4.90 1.77
CA ILE A 151 15.71 -3.56 2.18
C ILE A 151 16.97 -2.77 2.51
N ALA A 152 17.02 -1.51 2.09
CA ALA A 152 17.94 -0.53 2.63
C ALA A 152 17.17 0.64 3.25
N ARG A 153 17.65 1.13 4.39
CA ARG A 153 17.15 2.34 5.04
C ARG A 153 18.27 3.08 5.75
N ARG A 154 18.17 4.40 5.81
CA ARG A 154 19.02 5.25 6.65
C ARG A 154 18.39 5.40 8.03
N GLU A 155 19.18 5.09 9.05
CA GLU A 155 18.74 5.24 10.43
C GLU A 155 19.16 6.60 10.97
N LEU A 156 18.25 7.29 11.67
CA LEU A 156 18.59 8.52 12.37
C LEU A 156 19.35 8.16 13.68
N PRO A 157 20.27 9.00 14.15
CA PRO A 157 20.57 10.36 13.68
C PRO A 157 21.72 10.47 12.67
N ASP A 158 22.53 9.43 12.48
CA ASP A 158 23.75 9.48 11.66
C ASP A 158 23.48 9.25 10.16
N GLU A 159 22.24 8.90 9.81
CA GLU A 159 21.79 8.59 8.45
C GLU A 159 22.62 7.51 7.75
N THR A 160 23.31 6.66 8.53
CA THR A 160 24.11 5.57 7.96
C THR A 160 23.18 4.56 7.29
N PRO A 161 23.44 4.19 6.02
CA PRO A 161 22.67 3.14 5.35
C PRO A 161 22.82 1.80 6.07
N ARG A 162 21.69 1.21 6.43
CA ARG A 162 21.57 -0.15 6.99
C ARG A 162 20.82 -1.02 6.01
N PHE A 163 21.32 -2.24 5.86
CA PHE A 163 20.79 -3.21 4.92
C PHE A 163 20.17 -4.38 5.69
N TYR A 164 19.06 -4.88 5.18
CA TYR A 164 18.33 -6.00 5.73
C TYR A 164 17.94 -6.95 4.60
N PHE A 165 17.77 -8.22 4.92
CA PHE A 165 17.03 -9.14 4.05
C PHE A 165 16.04 -9.96 4.86
N VAL A 166 14.95 -10.37 4.24
CA VAL A 166 13.91 -11.19 4.84
C VAL A 166 13.84 -12.49 4.07
N GLU A 167 14.01 -13.63 4.75
CA GLU A 167 13.76 -14.94 4.16
C GLU A 167 12.26 -15.19 4.12
N ALA A 168 11.68 -15.22 2.92
CA ALA A 168 10.24 -15.34 2.71
C ALA A 168 9.71 -16.70 3.19
N ALA A 169 8.69 -16.66 4.05
CA ALA A 169 7.97 -17.85 4.50
C ALA A 169 6.64 -18.00 3.77
N LYS A 170 6.19 -19.24 3.57
CA LYS A 170 4.91 -19.53 2.89
C LYS A 170 3.69 -19.08 3.71
N ASP A 171 3.74 -19.30 5.03
CA ASP A 171 2.57 -19.21 5.91
C ASP A 171 2.70 -18.13 6.99
N GLY A 172 3.52 -17.10 6.77
CA GLY A 172 3.66 -16.01 7.72
C GLY A 172 4.72 -14.98 7.35
N PRO A 173 4.93 -13.97 8.22
CA PRO A 173 6.07 -13.09 8.07
C PRO A 173 7.36 -13.92 8.17
N GLY A 174 8.19 -13.77 7.17
CA GLY A 174 9.52 -14.37 7.13
C GLY A 174 10.50 -13.80 8.16
N THR A 175 11.66 -14.42 8.24
CA THR A 175 12.70 -14.04 9.21
C THR A 175 13.48 -12.84 8.70
N VAL A 176 13.60 -11.79 9.53
CA VAL A 176 14.38 -10.59 9.21
C VAL A 176 15.83 -10.77 9.66
N HIS A 177 16.76 -10.49 8.76
CA HIS A 177 18.20 -10.51 9.00
C HIS A 177 18.79 -9.09 8.84
N GLY A 178 19.57 -8.65 9.83
CA GLY A 178 20.21 -7.33 9.87
C GLY A 178 20.06 -6.65 11.24
N PRO A 179 20.44 -5.37 11.37
CA PRO A 179 21.05 -4.53 10.33
C PRO A 179 22.45 -5.03 9.92
N LEU A 180 22.73 -5.00 8.62
CA LEU A 180 24.04 -5.25 8.05
C LEU A 180 24.67 -3.95 7.57
N THR A 181 26.00 -3.89 7.61
CA THR A 181 26.77 -2.87 6.87
C THR A 181 26.74 -3.17 5.37
N ALA A 182 27.09 -2.19 4.53
CA ALA A 182 27.18 -2.41 3.09
C ALA A 182 28.08 -3.59 2.72
N GLY A 183 29.25 -3.71 3.37
CA GLY A 183 30.16 -4.83 3.15
C GLY A 183 29.64 -6.17 3.68
N GLY A 184 28.91 -6.16 4.80
CA GLY A 184 28.24 -7.36 5.32
C GLY A 184 27.15 -7.85 4.37
N PHE A 185 26.30 -6.93 3.90
CA PHE A 185 25.24 -7.24 2.96
C PHE A 185 25.78 -7.71 1.60
N ALA A 186 26.86 -7.13 1.09
CA ALA A 186 27.49 -7.59 -0.14
C ALA A 186 27.97 -9.05 -0.05
N ARG A 187 28.50 -9.47 1.11
CA ARG A 187 28.88 -10.88 1.34
C ARG A 187 27.66 -11.81 1.37
N GLU A 188 26.63 -11.46 2.14
CA GLU A 188 25.38 -12.23 2.21
C GLU A 188 24.71 -12.32 0.84
N LYS A 189 24.71 -11.22 0.08
CA LYS A 189 24.17 -11.15 -1.28
C LYS A 189 24.85 -12.15 -2.21
N LEU A 190 26.18 -12.25 -2.16
CA LEU A 190 26.92 -13.23 -2.95
C LEU A 190 26.68 -14.67 -2.48
N GLN A 191 26.64 -14.89 -1.15
CA GLN A 191 26.50 -16.22 -0.57
C GLN A 191 25.10 -16.82 -0.78
N LEU A 192 24.06 -16.01 -0.63
CA LEU A 192 22.66 -16.45 -0.70
C LEU A 192 22.00 -16.14 -2.07
N ALA A 193 22.72 -15.45 -2.96
CA ALA A 193 22.19 -14.88 -4.19
C ALA A 193 20.95 -14.00 -3.90
N LEU A 194 21.12 -13.00 -3.02
CA LEU A 194 20.05 -12.06 -2.69
C LEU A 194 19.70 -11.19 -3.92
N PRO A 195 18.42 -10.78 -4.07
CA PRO A 195 17.99 -9.98 -5.21
C PRO A 195 18.63 -8.58 -5.25
N GLU A 196 18.54 -7.95 -6.41
CA GLU A 196 18.88 -6.54 -6.59
C GLU A 196 17.86 -5.62 -5.92
N PHE A 197 18.25 -4.37 -5.67
CA PHE A 197 17.31 -3.31 -5.37
C PHE A 197 16.67 -2.84 -6.69
N ASP A 198 15.37 -3.07 -6.86
CA ASP A 198 14.59 -2.70 -8.04
C ASP A 198 13.68 -1.48 -7.79
N GLY A 199 13.40 -1.17 -6.53
CA GLY A 199 12.64 -0.02 -6.09
C GLY A 199 13.48 0.99 -5.30
N ILE A 200 13.41 2.27 -5.70
CA ILE A 200 13.97 3.39 -4.94
C ILE A 200 12.83 4.29 -4.49
N ILE A 201 12.73 4.50 -3.18
CA ILE A 201 11.80 5.45 -2.59
C ILE A 201 12.47 6.80 -2.53
N VAL A 202 12.10 7.67 -3.46
CA VAL A 202 12.46 9.09 -3.37
C VAL A 202 11.53 9.72 -2.34
N SER A 203 12.05 10.05 -1.15
CA SER A 203 11.26 10.76 -0.14
C SER A 203 10.66 12.02 -0.76
N ARG A 204 9.34 12.18 -0.68
CA ARG A 204 8.63 13.37 -1.15
C ARG A 204 8.92 14.57 -0.25
#